data_AF-A0A2N6CZ69-F1
#
_entry.id   AF-A0A2N6CZ69-F1
#
_cell.length_a   1.000
_cell.length_b   1.000
_cell.length_c   1.000
_cell.angle_alpha   90.00
_cell.angle_beta   90.00
_cell.angle_gamma   90.00
#
_symmetry.space_group_name_H-M   'P 1'
#
loop_
_entity.id
_entity.type
_entity.pdbx_description
1 polymer ?
#
loop_
_entity_poly.entity_id
_entity_poly.type
_entity_poly.pdbx_seq_one_letter_code
_entity_poly.pdbx_strand_id
1 'polypeptide(L)'
;MTELTLVIGNQNYSSWSLRPWLFLAHHAIPFKTKKVSLFTDSMERDLAVHFSDNKVPILIDEDLEVWDSLAILEYLVERFPETRGWPEERSARAVARSVCAEMHSGFFGMRGELPMNCRRRFPGFEPGPEAQRDIDRVLGLWRFCRERYGASGPWLFGEFSAADCMYAPVVMRLLSYEIPLDTVSTVYARTLFESPAMQQWVKAGAGEAEVIDEDEADWPSVPF
;
A
#
# COMPACT_ATOMS: atom_id res chain seq x y z
N MET A 1 -2.64 27.02 -6.61
CA MET A 1 -2.59 25.55 -6.60
C MET A 1 -3.54 25.11 -5.52
N THR A 2 -4.50 24.25 -5.87
CA THR A 2 -5.48 23.72 -4.92
C THR A 2 -4.75 22.83 -3.92
N GLU A 3 -5.13 22.90 -2.66
CA GLU A 3 -4.41 22.20 -1.58
C GLU A 3 -5.07 20.84 -1.32
N LEU A 4 -4.46 19.78 -1.86
CA LEU A 4 -4.91 18.42 -1.60
C LEU A 4 -4.79 18.09 -0.11
N THR A 5 -5.81 17.44 0.45
CA THR A 5 -5.75 16.83 1.78
C THR A 5 -6.03 15.34 1.68
N LEU A 6 -5.10 14.52 2.17
CA LEU A 6 -5.30 13.09 2.32
C LEU A 6 -5.60 12.76 3.78
N VAL A 7 -6.81 12.27 4.04
CA VAL A 7 -7.22 11.71 5.33
C VAL A 7 -6.73 10.27 5.41
N ILE A 8 -5.92 9.97 6.43
CA ILE A 8 -5.31 8.66 6.64
C ILE A 8 -5.53 8.14 8.05
N GLY A 9 -5.40 6.83 8.21
CA GLY A 9 -5.27 6.19 9.52
C GLY A 9 -3.83 6.20 10.05
N ASN A 10 -3.61 5.52 11.17
CA ASN A 10 -2.28 5.28 11.74
C ASN A 10 -1.34 4.66 10.71
N GLN A 11 -0.19 5.30 10.47
CA GLN A 11 0.76 4.85 9.45
C GLN A 11 1.40 3.50 9.80
N ASN A 12 1.47 3.15 11.08
CA ASN A 12 1.99 1.86 11.51
C ASN A 12 1.15 0.67 10.98
N TYR A 13 -0.17 0.85 10.87
CA TYR A 13 -1.12 -0.25 10.60
C TYR A 13 -1.94 -0.06 9.31
N SER A 14 -2.20 1.18 8.89
CA SER A 14 -3.15 1.48 7.80
C SER A 14 -2.59 1.18 6.41
N SER A 15 -2.67 -0.09 6.01
CA SER A 15 -2.26 -0.56 4.68
C SER A 15 -3.02 0.12 3.53
N TRP A 16 -4.28 0.51 3.72
CA TRP A 16 -5.08 1.23 2.72
C TRP A 16 -4.60 2.66 2.52
N SER A 17 -4.26 3.36 3.60
CA SER A 17 -3.79 4.74 3.54
C SER A 17 -2.42 4.88 2.89
N LEU A 18 -1.52 3.90 3.06
CA LEU A 18 -0.20 3.88 2.46
C LEU A 18 -0.26 4.03 0.93
N ARG A 19 -1.26 3.42 0.27
CA ARG A 19 -1.30 3.32 -1.19
C ARG A 19 -1.35 4.69 -1.89
N PRO A 20 -2.38 5.54 -1.68
CA PRO A 20 -2.41 6.88 -2.29
C PRO A 20 -1.36 7.83 -1.69
N TRP A 21 -1.02 7.68 -0.41
CA TRP A 21 0.03 8.49 0.21
C TRP A 21 1.37 8.27 -0.49
N LEU A 22 1.72 7.01 -0.78
CA LEU A 22 2.97 6.65 -1.45
C LEU A 22 3.03 7.25 -2.86
N PHE A 23 1.92 7.27 -3.59
CA PHE A 23 1.84 7.89 -4.92
C PHE A 23 2.15 9.39 -4.85
N LEU A 24 1.46 10.12 -3.98
CA LEU A 24 1.66 11.56 -3.79
C LEU A 24 3.10 11.87 -3.39
N ALA A 25 3.64 11.14 -2.42
CA ALA A 25 4.99 11.34 -1.93
C ALA A 25 6.07 10.98 -2.97
N HIS A 26 5.90 9.87 -3.71
CA HIS A 26 6.85 9.46 -4.75
C HIS A 26 6.97 10.50 -5.87
N HIS A 27 5.83 11.06 -6.30
CA HIS A 27 5.79 12.09 -7.34
C HIS A 27 6.01 13.51 -6.83
N ALA A 28 6.33 13.68 -5.53
CA ALA A 28 6.50 14.99 -4.88
C ALA A 28 5.32 15.95 -5.10
N ILE A 29 4.10 15.40 -5.19
CA ILE A 29 2.87 16.19 -5.28
C ILE A 29 2.63 16.82 -3.90
N PRO A 30 2.43 18.14 -3.78
CA PRO A 30 2.14 18.76 -2.48
C PRO A 30 0.76 18.38 -1.95
N PHE A 31 0.69 17.92 -0.70
CA PHE A 31 -0.57 17.60 -0.01
C PHE A 31 -0.42 17.74 1.51
N LYS A 32 -1.54 17.96 2.19
CA LYS A 32 -1.66 17.85 3.65
C LYS A 32 -2.09 16.45 4.05
N THR A 33 -1.53 15.94 5.14
CA THR A 33 -1.98 14.69 5.75
C THR A 33 -2.85 15.02 6.98
N LYS A 34 -4.11 14.57 6.98
CA LYS A 34 -4.99 14.61 8.16
C LYS A 34 -5.07 13.20 8.74
N LYS A 35 -4.53 12.99 9.94
CA LYS A 35 -4.59 11.68 10.60
C LYS A 35 -5.89 11.54 11.39
N VAL A 36 -6.48 10.35 11.31
CA VAL A 36 -7.55 9.89 12.20
C VAL A 36 -7.00 8.70 12.98
N SER A 37 -7.19 8.69 14.29
CA SER A 37 -6.84 7.54 15.12
C SER A 37 -7.82 6.42 14.83
N LEU A 38 -7.33 5.29 14.33
CA LEU A 38 -8.16 4.14 14.02
C LEU A 38 -8.58 3.42 15.31
N PHE A 39 -9.78 2.84 15.29
CA PHE A 39 -10.35 2.02 16.37
C PHE A 39 -10.45 2.74 17.73
N THR A 40 -10.61 4.07 17.72
CA THR A 40 -10.91 4.87 18.92
C THR A 40 -12.37 5.31 18.94
N ASP A 41 -12.87 5.67 20.13
CA ASP A 41 -14.22 6.25 20.31
C ASP A 41 -14.44 7.55 19.49
N SER A 42 -13.36 8.21 19.06
CA SER A 42 -13.45 9.43 18.25
C SER A 42 -13.50 9.16 16.74
N MET A 43 -13.08 7.97 16.27
CA MET A 43 -12.95 7.65 14.85
C MET A 43 -14.25 7.88 14.07
N GLU A 44 -15.38 7.35 14.57
CA GLU A 44 -16.68 7.52 13.93
C GLU A 44 -17.07 9.00 13.85
N ARG A 45 -16.82 9.78 14.90
CA ARG A 45 -17.11 11.22 14.91
C ARG A 45 -16.24 11.97 13.90
N ASP A 46 -14.97 11.63 13.83
CA ASP A 46 -13.99 12.29 12.97
C ASP A 46 -14.23 11.99 11.48
N LEU A 47 -14.82 10.83 11.17
CA LEU A 47 -15.14 10.37 9.81
C LEU A 47 -16.60 10.56 9.39
N ALA A 48 -17.54 10.77 10.32
CA ALA A 48 -18.97 10.95 10.03
C ALA A 48 -19.28 12.15 9.11
N VAL A 49 -18.35 13.10 9.00
CA VAL A 49 -18.46 14.25 8.09
C VAL A 49 -18.18 13.88 6.63
N HIS A 50 -17.59 12.71 6.37
CA HIS A 50 -17.18 12.25 5.05
C HIS A 50 -18.07 11.13 4.54
N PHE A 51 -18.31 11.08 3.23
CA PHE A 51 -19.09 10.02 2.60
C PHE A 51 -18.23 8.77 2.33
N SER A 52 -17.69 8.17 3.39
CA SER A 52 -16.65 7.12 3.31
C SER A 52 -16.97 5.83 4.06
N ASP A 53 -18.19 5.70 4.61
CA ASP A 53 -18.57 4.57 5.48
C ASP A 53 -17.58 4.37 6.65
N ASN A 54 -17.16 5.49 7.26
CA ASN A 54 -16.16 5.55 8.33
C ASN A 54 -14.84 4.86 7.97
N LYS A 55 -14.40 4.93 6.71
CA LYS A 55 -13.15 4.33 6.25
C LYS A 55 -12.18 5.36 5.68
N VAL A 56 -10.91 5.06 5.82
CA VAL A 56 -9.79 5.77 5.21
C VAL A 56 -9.10 4.84 4.19
N PRO A 57 -8.42 5.38 3.15
CA PRO A 57 -8.14 6.80 2.89
C PRO A 57 -9.28 7.56 2.22
N ILE A 58 -9.25 8.89 2.38
CA ILE A 58 -10.11 9.85 1.67
C ILE A 58 -9.21 10.97 1.14
N LEU A 59 -9.29 11.26 -0.16
CA LEU A 59 -8.65 12.43 -0.76
C LEU A 59 -9.68 13.55 -0.91
N ILE A 60 -9.29 14.75 -0.50
CA ILE A 60 -10.07 15.98 -0.66
C ILE A 60 -9.30 16.88 -1.63
N ASP A 61 -9.91 17.20 -2.79
CA ASP A 61 -9.46 18.26 -3.70
C ASP A 61 -10.61 19.28 -3.84
N GLU A 62 -10.45 20.43 -3.19
CA GLU A 62 -11.49 21.47 -3.08
C GLU A 62 -12.80 20.95 -2.46
N ASP A 63 -13.86 20.86 -3.26
CA ASP A 63 -15.19 20.38 -2.89
C ASP A 63 -15.42 18.89 -3.24
N LEU A 64 -14.44 18.24 -3.88
CA LEU A 64 -14.51 16.83 -4.24
C LEU A 64 -13.88 15.95 -3.14
N GLU A 65 -14.66 14.97 -2.67
CA GLU A 65 -14.17 13.86 -1.85
C GLU A 65 -14.09 12.58 -2.69
N VAL A 66 -12.92 11.95 -2.72
CA VAL A 66 -12.69 10.65 -3.34
C VAL A 66 -12.25 9.67 -2.25
N TRP A 67 -13.06 8.65 -2.00
CA TRP A 67 -12.73 7.53 -1.11
C TRP A 67 -12.38 6.29 -1.95
N ASP A 68 -11.86 5.26 -1.28
CA ASP A 68 -11.25 4.05 -1.88
C ASP A 68 -9.84 4.28 -2.43
N SER A 69 -8.87 3.50 -1.94
CA SER A 69 -7.46 3.68 -2.31
C SER A 69 -7.18 3.51 -3.81
N LEU A 70 -7.89 2.63 -4.52
CA LEU A 70 -7.66 2.41 -5.95
C LEU A 70 -8.35 3.51 -6.77
N ALA A 71 -9.54 3.94 -6.36
CA ALA A 71 -10.22 5.08 -6.98
C ALA A 71 -9.42 6.38 -6.83
N ILE A 72 -8.84 6.62 -5.63
CA ILE A 72 -7.96 7.77 -5.39
C ILE A 72 -6.73 7.70 -6.31
N LEU A 73 -6.11 6.53 -6.51
CA LEU A 73 -4.98 6.40 -7.43
C LEU A 73 -5.37 6.72 -8.88
N GLU A 74 -6.52 6.23 -9.36
CA GLU A 74 -7.00 6.56 -10.71
C GLU A 74 -7.26 8.08 -10.85
N TYR A 75 -7.91 8.69 -9.85
CA TYR A 75 -8.13 10.13 -9.81
C TYR A 75 -6.80 10.92 -9.85
N LEU A 76 -5.81 10.52 -9.06
CA LEU A 76 -4.51 11.20 -9.02
C LEU A 76 -3.77 11.08 -10.36
N VAL A 77 -3.86 9.94 -11.05
CA VAL A 77 -3.28 9.79 -12.39
C VAL A 77 -4.01 10.65 -13.41
N GLU A 78 -5.33 10.77 -13.33
CA GLU A 78 -6.11 11.67 -14.19
C GLU A 78 -5.77 13.15 -13.91
N ARG A 79 -5.63 13.51 -12.64
CA ARG A 79 -5.36 14.88 -12.19
C ARG A 79 -3.95 15.36 -12.51
N PHE A 80 -2.98 14.44 -12.46
CA PHE A 80 -1.54 14.68 -12.67
C PHE A 80 -1.00 13.75 -13.76
N PRO A 81 -1.39 13.93 -15.03
CA PRO A 81 -1.02 13.03 -16.13
C PRO A 81 0.49 12.94 -16.38
N GLU A 82 1.25 13.98 -15.99
CA GLU A 82 2.71 14.02 -16.06
C GLU A 82 3.41 12.97 -15.18
N THR A 83 2.71 12.45 -14.16
CA THR A 83 3.22 11.37 -13.30
C THR A 83 3.43 10.06 -14.05
N ARG A 84 2.71 9.86 -15.16
CA ARG A 84 2.67 8.59 -15.92
C ARG A 84 2.39 7.39 -14.99
N GLY A 85 1.51 7.57 -14.00
CA GLY A 85 1.22 6.56 -12.96
C GLY A 85 0.60 5.24 -13.47
N TRP A 86 0.38 5.10 -14.78
CA TRP A 86 0.07 3.86 -15.45
C TRP A 86 0.98 3.66 -16.67
N PRO A 87 1.27 2.42 -17.07
CA PRO A 87 1.97 2.15 -18.33
C PRO A 87 1.29 2.84 -19.53
N GLU A 88 2.08 3.37 -20.46
CA GLU A 88 1.55 4.02 -21.67
C GLU A 88 0.93 3.04 -22.66
N GLU A 89 1.53 1.86 -22.79
CA GLU A 89 1.03 0.82 -23.68
C GLU A 89 -0.31 0.28 -23.14
N ARG A 90 -1.32 0.23 -24.03
CA ARG A 90 -2.70 -0.09 -23.67
C ARG A 90 -2.83 -1.45 -22.99
N SER A 91 -2.16 -2.48 -23.52
CA SER A 91 -2.23 -3.83 -22.97
C SER A 91 -1.53 -3.95 -21.61
N ALA A 92 -0.36 -3.32 -21.44
CA ALA A 92 0.35 -3.24 -20.16
C ALA A 92 -0.50 -2.52 -19.10
N ARG A 93 -1.15 -1.41 -19.47
CA ARG A 93 -2.07 -0.69 -18.58
C ARG A 93 -3.29 -1.51 -18.19
N ALA A 94 -3.86 -2.26 -19.13
CA ALA A 94 -4.97 -3.16 -18.83
C ALA A 94 -4.56 -4.23 -17.81
N VAL A 95 -3.38 -4.83 -17.98
CA VAL A 95 -2.84 -5.82 -17.03
C VAL A 95 -2.53 -5.18 -15.68
N ALA A 96 -1.93 -3.99 -15.64
CA ALA A 96 -1.67 -3.26 -14.40
C ALA A 96 -2.95 -3.04 -13.59
N ARG A 97 -4.03 -2.64 -14.25
CA ARG A 97 -5.35 -2.50 -13.61
C ARG A 97 -5.92 -3.82 -13.11
N SER A 98 -5.77 -4.92 -13.85
CA SER A 98 -6.18 -6.26 -13.39
C SER A 98 -5.42 -6.67 -12.13
N VAL A 99 -4.11 -6.45 -12.09
CA VAL A 99 -3.25 -6.75 -10.94
C VAL A 99 -3.64 -5.91 -9.73
N CYS A 100 -3.93 -4.61 -9.93
CA CYS A 100 -4.46 -3.75 -8.87
C CYS A 100 -5.83 -4.20 -8.36
N ALA A 101 -6.74 -4.58 -9.24
CA ALA A 101 -8.08 -5.03 -8.87
C ALA A 101 -8.06 -6.37 -8.11
N GLU A 102 -7.19 -7.29 -8.52
CA GLU A 102 -6.95 -8.56 -7.80
C GLU A 102 -6.42 -8.29 -6.39
N MET A 103 -5.46 -7.37 -6.24
CA MET A 103 -5.01 -6.93 -4.92
C MET A 103 -6.12 -6.26 -4.12
N HIS A 104 -6.90 -5.39 -4.74
CA HIS A 104 -7.95 -4.63 -4.07
C HIS A 104 -9.06 -5.52 -3.50
N SER A 105 -9.42 -6.60 -4.20
CA SER A 105 -10.58 -7.47 -3.89
C SER A 105 -10.23 -8.89 -3.42
N GLY A 106 -8.95 -9.19 -3.19
CA GLY A 106 -8.50 -10.54 -2.85
C GLY A 106 -7.38 -10.61 -1.81
N PHE A 107 -6.77 -11.79 -1.74
CA PHE A 107 -5.69 -12.17 -0.83
C PHE A 107 -6.06 -12.14 0.66
N PHE A 108 -7.26 -12.63 1.00
CA PHE A 108 -7.79 -12.57 2.37
C PHE A 108 -7.01 -13.42 3.37
N GLY A 109 -6.45 -14.55 2.96
CA GLY A 109 -5.63 -15.40 3.83
C GLY A 109 -4.36 -14.67 4.25
N MET A 110 -3.61 -14.14 3.28
CA MET A 110 -2.41 -13.36 3.56
C MET A 110 -2.74 -12.08 4.37
N ARG A 111 -3.84 -11.40 4.06
CA ARG A 111 -4.22 -10.16 4.75
C ARG A 111 -4.62 -10.40 6.21
N GLY A 112 -5.27 -11.52 6.50
CA GLY A 112 -5.70 -11.88 7.85
C GLY A 112 -4.53 -12.37 8.70
N GLU A 113 -3.64 -13.18 8.13
CA GLU A 113 -2.53 -13.76 8.89
C GLU A 113 -1.29 -12.85 8.98
N LEU A 114 -1.09 -11.95 8.00
CA LEU A 114 0.04 -11.02 7.97
C LEU A 114 -0.49 -9.57 8.00
N PRO A 115 -1.04 -9.05 9.11
CA PRO A 115 -1.33 -7.63 9.24
C PRO A 115 -0.04 -6.79 9.09
N MET A 116 -0.19 -5.56 8.60
CA MET A 116 0.95 -4.66 8.42
C MET A 116 1.30 -4.01 9.76
N ASN A 117 2.57 -4.10 10.16
CA ASN A 117 3.08 -3.39 11.33
C ASN A 117 4.48 -2.86 11.03
N CYS A 118 4.63 -1.54 10.87
CA CYS A 118 5.92 -0.92 10.55
C CYS A 118 6.94 -0.98 11.70
N ARG A 119 6.54 -1.39 12.91
CA ARG A 119 7.39 -1.45 14.11
C ARG A 119 7.87 -2.85 14.44
N ARG A 120 7.34 -3.90 13.80
CA ARG A 120 7.53 -5.29 14.21
C ARG A 120 8.02 -6.18 13.08
N ARG A 121 8.91 -7.11 13.41
CA ARG A 121 9.25 -8.31 12.62
C ARG A 121 8.80 -9.56 13.35
N PHE A 122 8.51 -10.60 12.58
CA PHE A 122 7.93 -11.85 13.04
C PHE A 122 8.78 -13.02 12.53
N PRO A 123 9.99 -13.21 13.09
CA PRO A 123 10.91 -14.24 12.63
C PRO A 123 10.31 -15.64 12.84
N GLY A 124 10.57 -16.52 11.88
CA GLY A 124 10.09 -17.91 11.91
C GLY A 124 8.58 -18.08 11.72
N PHE A 125 7.86 -17.04 11.31
CA PHE A 125 6.44 -17.12 11.01
C PHE A 125 6.16 -18.16 9.90
N GLU A 126 5.19 -19.03 10.14
CA GLU A 126 4.76 -20.07 9.20
C GLU A 126 3.32 -19.78 8.72
N PRO A 127 3.12 -19.35 7.45
CA PRO A 127 1.79 -19.07 6.95
C PRO A 127 0.94 -20.33 6.85
N GLY A 128 -0.34 -20.20 7.19
CA GLY A 128 -1.34 -21.21 6.95
C GLY A 128 -1.56 -21.47 5.44
N PRO A 129 -2.28 -22.55 5.08
CA PRO A 129 -2.46 -22.93 3.69
C PRO A 129 -3.12 -21.86 2.81
N GLU A 130 -4.00 -21.03 3.38
CA GLU A 130 -4.67 -19.96 2.62
C GLU A 130 -3.72 -18.79 2.36
N ALA A 131 -3.03 -18.33 3.41
CA ALA A 131 -1.99 -17.31 3.29
C ALA A 131 -0.87 -17.74 2.34
N GLN A 132 -0.42 -18.99 2.40
CA GLN A 132 0.61 -19.50 1.50
C GLN A 132 0.15 -19.49 0.03
N ARG A 133 -1.09 -19.89 -0.27
CA ARG A 133 -1.65 -19.80 -1.63
C ARG A 133 -1.68 -18.37 -2.14
N ASP A 134 -2.07 -17.43 -1.29
CA ASP A 134 -2.11 -16.00 -1.62
C ASP A 134 -0.69 -15.45 -1.89
N ILE A 135 0.27 -15.79 -1.02
CA ILE A 135 1.69 -15.44 -1.19
C ILE A 135 2.22 -15.96 -2.52
N ASP A 136 2.01 -17.25 -2.81
CA ASP A 136 2.46 -17.88 -4.05
C ASP A 136 1.87 -17.18 -5.28
N ARG A 137 0.59 -16.80 -5.22
CA ARG A 137 -0.09 -16.05 -6.28
C ARG A 137 0.51 -14.65 -6.46
N VAL A 138 0.79 -13.92 -5.38
CA VAL A 138 1.44 -12.61 -5.44
C VAL A 138 2.82 -12.71 -6.07
N LEU A 139 3.66 -13.65 -5.63
CA LEU A 139 5.01 -13.81 -6.18
C LEU A 139 4.95 -14.22 -7.66
N GLY A 140 3.99 -15.06 -8.03
CA GLY A 140 3.72 -15.38 -9.43
C GLY A 140 3.33 -14.17 -10.27
N LEU A 141 2.48 -13.29 -9.74
CA LEU A 141 2.10 -12.03 -10.39
C LEU A 141 3.28 -11.09 -10.57
N TRP A 142 4.12 -10.93 -9.54
CA TRP A 142 5.29 -10.07 -9.62
C TRP A 142 6.28 -10.56 -10.67
N ARG A 143 6.58 -11.87 -10.69
CA ARG A 143 7.43 -12.46 -11.74
C ARG A 143 6.85 -12.23 -13.13
N PHE A 144 5.56 -12.51 -13.31
CA PHE A 144 4.88 -12.28 -14.58
C PHE A 144 4.96 -10.82 -15.06
N CYS A 145 4.71 -9.86 -14.16
CA CYS A 145 4.78 -8.44 -14.51
C CYS A 145 6.22 -8.04 -14.87
N ARG A 146 7.20 -8.44 -14.05
CA ARG A 146 8.61 -8.11 -14.26
C ARG A 146 9.18 -8.72 -15.53
N GLU A 147 8.86 -9.97 -15.83
CA GLU A 147 9.31 -10.65 -17.04
C GLU A 147 8.74 -9.97 -18.30
N ARG A 148 7.46 -9.58 -18.27
CA ARG A 148 6.75 -9.11 -19.47
C ARG A 148 6.84 -7.59 -19.68
N TYR A 149 6.94 -6.82 -18.60
CA TYR A 149 6.82 -5.36 -18.62
C TYR A 149 7.94 -4.64 -17.85
N GLY A 150 8.76 -5.36 -17.07
CA GLY A 150 9.72 -4.77 -16.14
C GLY A 150 11.06 -4.32 -16.75
N ALA A 151 11.22 -4.32 -18.08
CA ALA A 151 12.52 -4.08 -18.72
C ALA A 151 12.99 -2.62 -18.61
N SER A 152 12.07 -1.65 -18.50
CA SER A 152 12.40 -0.22 -18.48
C SER A 152 12.76 0.34 -17.10
N GLY A 153 12.78 -0.50 -16.05
CA GLY A 153 13.17 -0.06 -14.73
C GLY A 153 12.88 -1.07 -13.61
N PRO A 154 13.03 -0.65 -12.34
CA PRO A 154 13.04 -1.58 -11.23
C PRO A 154 11.65 -1.89 -10.65
N TRP A 155 10.58 -1.30 -11.19
CA TRP A 155 9.19 -1.43 -10.72
C TRP A 155 8.44 -2.56 -11.44
N LEU A 156 7.21 -2.88 -11.00
CA LEU A 156 6.45 -4.01 -11.56
C LEU A 156 6.27 -3.93 -13.07
N PHE A 157 6.01 -2.73 -13.59
CA PHE A 157 5.84 -2.44 -15.01
C PHE A 157 6.98 -1.57 -15.57
N GLY A 158 8.17 -1.71 -14.97
CA GLY A 158 9.38 -1.00 -15.37
C GLY A 158 9.48 0.38 -14.72
N GLU A 159 8.57 1.30 -15.07
CA GLU A 159 8.43 2.59 -14.39
C GLU A 159 7.48 2.50 -13.18
N PHE A 160 7.62 3.43 -12.24
CA PHE A 160 6.78 3.46 -11.03
C PHE A 160 5.32 3.71 -11.43
N SER A 161 4.41 2.94 -10.85
CA SER A 161 3.00 2.99 -11.20
C SER A 161 2.11 2.80 -9.97
N ALA A 162 0.81 3.05 -10.14
CA ALA A 162 -0.19 2.75 -9.13
C ALA A 162 -0.21 1.26 -8.73
N ALA A 163 0.28 0.34 -9.57
CA ALA A 163 0.46 -1.06 -9.19
C ALA A 163 1.47 -1.23 -8.05
N ASP A 164 2.55 -0.46 -8.06
CA ASP A 164 3.54 -0.47 -6.99
C ASP A 164 2.95 0.07 -5.68
N CYS A 165 2.12 1.11 -5.76
CA CYS A 165 1.34 1.62 -4.62
C CYS A 165 0.42 0.55 -4.03
N MET A 166 -0.30 -0.21 -4.88
CA MET A 166 -1.22 -1.25 -4.41
C MET A 166 -0.53 -2.39 -3.67
N TYR A 167 0.70 -2.73 -4.08
CA TYR A 167 1.52 -3.81 -3.52
C TYR A 167 2.52 -3.36 -2.45
N ALA A 168 2.70 -2.06 -2.20
CA ALA A 168 3.56 -1.55 -1.14
C ALA A 168 3.26 -2.15 0.26
N PRO A 169 1.99 -2.29 0.71
CA PRO A 169 1.72 -2.96 1.97
C PRO A 169 2.06 -4.45 1.95
N VAL A 170 2.01 -5.10 0.79
CA VAL A 170 2.39 -6.51 0.66
C VAL A 170 3.90 -6.67 0.80
N VAL A 171 4.69 -5.77 0.22
CA VAL A 171 6.14 -5.72 0.45
C VAL A 171 6.44 -5.61 1.95
N MET A 172 5.75 -4.72 2.68
CA MET A 172 5.92 -4.64 4.13
C MET A 172 5.64 -5.96 4.84
N ARG A 173 4.53 -6.62 4.52
CA ARG A 173 4.19 -7.93 5.09
C ARG A 173 5.27 -8.96 4.80
N LEU A 174 5.62 -9.17 3.53
CA LEU A 174 6.58 -10.23 3.20
C LEU A 174 7.94 -10.01 3.86
N LEU A 175 8.39 -8.76 4.00
CA LEU A 175 9.63 -8.43 4.69
C LEU A 175 9.52 -8.56 6.22
N SER A 176 8.43 -8.08 6.83
CA SER A 176 8.27 -8.12 8.29
C SER A 176 8.12 -9.54 8.83
N TYR A 177 7.45 -10.41 8.08
CA TYR A 177 7.26 -11.82 8.43
C TYR A 177 8.38 -12.73 7.88
N GLU A 178 9.45 -12.13 7.33
CA GLU A 178 10.63 -12.84 6.81
C GLU A 178 10.29 -13.96 5.80
N ILE A 179 9.23 -13.74 5.01
CA ILE A 179 8.77 -14.71 4.01
C ILE A 179 9.87 -14.90 2.96
N PRO A 180 10.29 -16.15 2.66
CA PRO A 180 11.30 -16.40 1.64
C PRO A 180 10.87 -15.91 0.26
N LEU A 181 11.72 -15.11 -0.39
CA LEU A 181 11.45 -14.54 -1.70
C LEU A 181 12.40 -15.10 -2.76
N ASP A 182 11.90 -15.31 -3.98
CA ASP A 182 12.76 -15.58 -5.13
C ASP A 182 13.58 -14.33 -5.52
N THR A 183 14.57 -14.47 -6.39
CA THR A 183 15.47 -13.37 -6.78
C THR A 183 14.72 -12.17 -7.38
N VAL A 184 13.72 -12.41 -8.24
CA VAL A 184 12.97 -11.32 -8.90
C VAL A 184 12.15 -10.55 -7.87
N SER A 185 11.43 -11.30 -7.03
CA SER A 185 10.61 -10.75 -5.95
C SER A 185 11.45 -10.02 -4.89
N THR A 186 12.64 -10.54 -4.56
CA THR A 186 13.59 -9.89 -3.64
C THR A 186 14.03 -8.54 -4.15
N VAL A 187 14.43 -8.45 -5.43
CA VAL A 187 14.89 -7.19 -6.03
C VAL A 187 13.77 -6.15 -6.06
N TYR A 188 12.55 -6.56 -6.43
CA TYR A 188 11.39 -5.68 -6.42
C TYR A 188 11.03 -5.19 -5.00
N ALA A 189 10.89 -6.12 -4.04
CA ALA A 189 10.54 -5.79 -2.66
C ALA A 189 11.56 -4.83 -2.03
N ARG A 190 12.85 -5.06 -2.26
CA ARG A 190 13.94 -4.16 -1.83
C ARG A 190 13.82 -2.78 -2.46
N THR A 191 13.64 -2.71 -3.78
CA THR A 191 13.47 -1.44 -4.52
C THR A 191 12.36 -0.59 -3.91
N LEU A 192 11.20 -1.19 -3.67
CA LEU A 192 10.05 -0.47 -3.12
C LEU A 192 10.31 -0.06 -1.67
N PHE A 193 10.75 -1.00 -0.83
CA PHE A 193 11.00 -0.76 0.58
C PHE A 193 12.03 0.36 0.79
N GLU A 194 13.13 0.33 0.03
CA GLU A 194 14.25 1.27 0.15
C GLU A 194 13.97 2.63 -0.52
N SER A 195 12.83 2.78 -1.20
CA SER A 195 12.46 4.05 -1.83
C SER A 195 12.26 5.18 -0.81
N PRO A 196 12.61 6.45 -1.15
CA PRO A 196 12.53 7.56 -0.20
C PRO A 196 11.14 7.76 0.42
N ALA A 197 10.09 7.67 -0.40
CA ALA A 197 8.72 7.82 0.06
C ALA A 197 8.31 6.69 1.01
N MET A 198 8.70 5.44 0.72
CA MET A 198 8.41 4.32 1.60
C MET A 198 9.13 4.45 2.95
N GLN A 199 10.40 4.86 2.94
CA GLN A 199 11.15 5.11 4.18
C GLN A 199 10.56 6.25 5.01
N GLN A 200 10.01 7.28 4.36
CA GLN A 200 9.28 8.35 5.07
C GLN A 200 8.02 7.81 5.76
N TRP A 201 7.25 6.93 5.10
CA TRP A 201 6.09 6.29 5.72
C TRP A 201 6.48 5.42 6.92
N VAL A 202 7.46 4.53 6.74
CA VAL A 202 7.93 3.62 7.80
C VAL A 202 8.44 4.40 9.00
N LYS A 203 9.23 5.44 8.78
CA LYS A 203 9.73 6.31 9.87
C LYS A 203 8.59 6.99 10.63
N ALA A 204 7.56 7.46 9.92
CA ALA A 204 6.43 8.11 10.55
C ALA A 204 5.56 7.12 11.35
N GLY A 205 5.32 5.92 10.81
CA GLY A 205 4.62 4.84 11.53
C GLY A 205 5.40 4.32 12.73
N ALA A 206 6.73 4.22 12.63
CA ALA A 206 7.58 3.81 13.75
C ALA A 206 7.57 4.79 14.93
N GLY A 207 7.25 6.06 14.68
CA GLY A 207 7.10 7.09 15.71
C GLY A 207 5.71 7.14 16.37
N GLU A 208 4.74 6.37 15.89
CA GLU A 208 3.40 6.29 16.49
C GLU A 208 3.43 5.42 17.76
N ALA A 209 2.78 5.90 18.82
CA ALA A 209 2.78 5.23 20.13
C ALA A 209 1.59 4.28 20.28
N GLU A 210 0.53 4.50 19.50
CA GLU A 210 -0.72 3.77 19.53
C GLU A 210 -0.51 2.28 19.20
N VAL A 211 -1.25 1.44 19.92
CA VAL A 211 -1.34 -0.01 19.68
C VAL A 211 -2.80 -0.32 19.35
N ILE A 212 -3.00 -1.01 18.24
CA ILE A 212 -4.32 -1.47 17.77
C ILE A 212 -4.28 -2.98 17.90
N ASP A 213 -4.93 -3.52 18.92
CA ASP A 213 -4.83 -4.93 19.30
C ASP A 213 -5.28 -5.86 18.15
N GLU A 214 -6.26 -5.45 17.35
CA GLU A 214 -6.76 -6.23 16.19
C GLU A 214 -5.77 -6.34 15.03
N ASP A 215 -4.79 -5.42 14.94
CA ASP A 215 -3.77 -5.40 13.89
C ASP A 215 -2.40 -5.92 14.40
N GLU A 216 -2.33 -6.41 15.64
CA GLU A 216 -1.18 -7.14 16.17
C GLU A 216 -1.31 -8.63 15.82
N ALA A 217 -0.29 -9.21 15.17
CA ALA A 217 -0.30 -10.62 14.84
C ALA A 217 -0.16 -11.48 16.10
N ASP A 218 -0.89 -12.59 16.15
CA ASP A 218 -0.78 -13.62 17.18
C ASP A 218 0.47 -14.49 16.97
N TRP A 219 1.65 -13.85 16.98
CA TRP A 219 2.96 -14.48 16.80
C TRP A 219 4.06 -13.72 17.56
N PRO A 220 5.07 -14.41 18.14
CA PRO A 220 6.20 -13.73 18.77
C PRO A 220 6.90 -12.73 17.83
N SER A 221 7.00 -11.48 18.27
CA SER A 221 7.55 -10.40 17.44
C SER A 221 8.75 -9.70 18.09
N VAL A 222 9.61 -9.14 17.25
CA VAL A 222 10.75 -8.30 17.64
C VAL A 222 10.64 -6.92 16.99
N PRO A 223 11.29 -5.86 17.51
CA PRO A 223 11.34 -4.58 16.80
C PRO A 223 11.89 -4.71 15.38
N PHE A 224 11.32 -3.93 14.44
CA PHE A 224 11.71 -3.91 13.03
C PHE A 224 13.10 -3.35 12.79
#